data_AF-A0A2D6FK07-F1
#
_entry.id   AF-A0A2D6FK07-F1
#
_cell.length_a   1.000
_cell.length_b   1.000
_cell.length_c   1.000
_cell.angle_alpha   90.00
_cell.angle_beta   90.00
_cell.angle_gamma   90.00
#
_symmetry.space_group_name_H-M   'P 1'
#
loop_
_entity.id
_entity.type
_entity.pdbx_description
1 polymer ?
#
loop_
_entity_poly.entity_id
_entity_poly.type
_entity_poly.pdbx_seq_one_letter_code
_entity_poly.pdbx_strand_id
1 'polypeptide(L)' 'MNYYKRIDSFGKTNTVESYSHNSPVPGAIKITEKEFDAFIKNFPAITPIASRDIIQEFDTLKSKLKQKGLI' A
#
# COMPACT_ATOMS: atom_id res chain seq x y z
N MET A 1 1.63 7.23 20.26
CA MET A 1 2.27 6.70 19.04
C MET A 1 3.33 7.70 18.57
N ASN A 2 4.45 7.26 18.03
CA ASN A 2 5.44 8.14 17.39
C ASN A 2 5.27 8.07 15.88
N TYR A 3 5.25 9.23 15.22
CA TYR A 3 5.06 9.33 13.77
C TYR A 3 6.33 9.87 13.12
N TYR A 4 6.70 9.28 11.99
CA TYR A 4 7.88 9.66 11.23
C TYR A 4 7.58 9.74 9.74
N LYS A 5 8.35 10.56 9.02
CA LYS A 5 8.38 10.60 7.55
C LYS A 5 9.78 10.37 7.03
N ARG A 6 9.85 9.84 5.81
CA ARG A 6 11.07 9.79 5.00
C ARG A 6 10.90 10.67 3.77
N ILE A 7 12.00 11.29 3.36
CA ILE A 7 12.08 12.12 2.17
C ILE A 7 12.97 11.43 1.14
N ASP A 8 12.62 11.54 -0.14
CA ASP A 8 13.44 11.07 -1.24
C ASP A 8 14.55 12.08 -1.61
N SER A 9 15.36 11.74 -2.62
CA SER A 9 16.43 12.61 -3.13
C SER A 9 15.93 13.94 -3.73
N PHE A 10 14.63 14.09 -3.94
CA PHE A 10 13.99 15.30 -4.45
C PHE A 10 13.26 16.08 -3.35
N GLY A 11 13.41 15.67 -2.08
CA GLY A 11 12.78 16.32 -0.93
C GLY A 11 11.29 16.02 -0.77
N LYS A 12 10.74 15.05 -1.50
CA LYS A 12 9.32 14.67 -1.38
C LYS A 12 9.15 13.58 -0.33
N THR A 13 8.07 13.67 0.44
CA THR A 13 7.68 12.59 1.37
C THR A 13 7.32 11.34 0.57
N ASN A 14 8.10 10.28 0.72
CA ASN A 14 7.85 9.00 0.06
C ASN A 14 7.18 7.97 0.99
N THR A 15 7.32 8.12 2.30
CA THR A 15 6.84 7.16 3.30
C THR A 15 6.53 7.87 4.61
N VAL A 16 5.45 7.44 5.26
CA VAL A 16 5.11 7.80 6.65
C VAL A 16 4.96 6.52 7.47
N GLU A 17 5.47 6.52 8.69
CA GLU A 17 5.59 5.34 9.56
C GLU A 17 5.09 5.69 10.98
N SER A 18 4.39 4.76 11.63
CA SER A 18 3.92 4.89 13.00
C SER A 18 4.48 3.77 13.88
N TYR A 19 5.10 4.12 15.01
CA TYR A 19 5.66 3.16 15.96
C TYR A 19 5.09 3.37 17.36
N SER A 20 4.77 2.26 18.04
CA SER A 20 4.30 2.25 19.42
C SER A 20 5.43 2.38 20.44
N HIS A 21 6.67 2.09 20.03
CA HIS A 21 7.86 2.18 20.87
C HIS A 21 8.63 3.49 20.65
N ASN A 22 9.56 3.77 21.57
CA ASN A 22 10.35 5.01 21.61
C ASN A 22 11.75 4.86 21.00
N SER A 23 11.97 3.85 20.15
CA SER A 23 13.27 3.68 19.52
C SER A 23 13.50 4.78 18.47
N PRO A 24 14.72 5.33 18.37
CA PRO A 24 15.06 6.23 17.28
C PRO A 24 14.94 5.49 15.94
N VAL A 25 14.49 6.20 14.91
CA VAL A 25 14.35 5.68 13.55
C VAL A 25 15.37 6.41 12.67
N PRO A 26 16.54 5.82 12.39
CA PRO A 26 17.59 6.48 11.63
C PRO A 26 17.13 6.91 10.23
N GLY A 27 17.47 8.15 9.87
CA GLY A 27 17.12 8.73 8.58
C GLY A 27 15.65 9.13 8.43
N ALA A 28 14.85 9.07 9.50
CA ALA A 28 13.46 9.50 9.49
C ALA A 28 13.28 10.79 10.29
N ILE A 29 12.38 11.65 9.81
CA ILE A 29 12.04 12.94 10.42
C ILE A 29 10.79 12.73 11.26
N LYS A 30 10.85 13.06 12.56
CA LYS A 30 9.68 12.98 13.43
C LYS A 30 8.63 14.01 13.00
N ILE A 31 7.38 13.59 12.91
CA ILE A 31 6.24 14.42 12.52
C ILE A 31 5.12 14.32 13.55
N THR A 32 4.15 15.22 13.43
CA THR A 32 2.91 15.15 14.20
C THR A 32 1.94 14.11 13.64
N GLU A 33 1.01 13.64 14.47
CA GLU A 33 -0.12 12.81 14.03
C GLU A 33 -0.94 13.49 12.93
N LYS A 34 -1.15 14.80 13.04
CA LYS A 34 -1.87 15.60 12.05
C LYS A 34 -1.19 15.57 10.67
N GLU A 35 0.15 15.63 10.62
CA GLU A 35 0.90 15.49 9.37
C GLU A 35 0.80 14.08 8.79
N PHE A 36 0.82 13.05 9.64
CA PHE A 36 0.63 11.67 9.24
C PHE A 36 -0.75 11.48 8.61
N ASP A 37 -1.82 11.89 9.30
CA ASP A 37 -3.18 11.78 8.82
C ASP A 37 -3.42 12.57 7.53
N ALA A 38 -2.83 13.76 7.41
CA ALA A 38 -2.93 14.56 6.19
C ALA A 38 -2.29 13.84 5.00
N PHE A 39 -1.14 13.17 5.20
CA PHE A 39 -0.51 12.37 4.16
C PHE A 39 -1.36 11.17 3.76
N ILE A 40 -1.91 10.43 4.75
CA ILE A 40 -2.79 9.28 4.51
C ILE A 40 -4.07 9.68 3.77
N LYS A 41 -4.70 10.80 4.14
CA LYS A 41 -5.91 11.31 3.47
C LYS A 41 -5.69 11.75 2.03
N ASN A 42 -4.45 12.08 1.66
CA ASN A 42 -4.11 12.48 0.29
C ASN A 42 -3.88 11.28 -0.64
N PHE A 43 -3.90 10.03 -0.14
CA PHE A 43 -3.84 8.88 -1.03
C PHE A 43 -5.09 8.85 -1.91
N PRO A 44 -4.94 8.58 -3.22
CA PRO A 44 -6.08 8.42 -4.09
C PRO A 44 -6.95 7.29 -3.54
N ALA A 45 -8.25 7.51 -3.49
CA ALA A 45 -9.19 6.45 -3.16
C ALA A 45 -8.93 5.28 -4.12
N ILE A 46 -8.52 4.14 -3.55
CA ILE A 46 -8.38 2.92 -4.33
C ILE A 46 -9.80 2.60 -4.77
N THR A 47 -10.10 2.74 -6.06
CA THR A 47 -11.37 2.25 -6.58
C THR A 47 -11.40 0.76 -6.24
N PRO A 48 -12.36 0.28 -5.43
CA PRO A 48 -12.51 -1.14 -5.22
C PRO A 48 -12.70 -1.72 -6.61
N ILE A 49 -11.77 -2.58 -7.05
CA ILE A 49 -12.01 -3.37 -8.25
C ILE A 49 -13.31 -4.09 -7.94
N ALA A 50 -14.38 -3.78 -8.71
CA ALA A 50 -15.68 -4.41 -8.55
C ALA A 50 -15.46 -5.89 -8.31
N SER A 51 -16.06 -6.44 -7.24
CA SER A 51 -15.71 -7.73 -6.64
C SER A 51 -15.25 -8.71 -7.72
N ARG A 52 -13.95 -8.96 -7.80
CA ARG A 52 -13.41 -9.94 -8.74
C ARG A 52 -14.12 -11.26 -8.43
N ASP A 53 -14.89 -11.76 -9.39
CA ASP A 53 -15.49 -13.09 -9.25
C ASP A 53 -14.37 -14.11 -9.48
N ILE A 54 -13.67 -14.41 -8.39
CA ILE A 54 -12.53 -15.33 -8.38
C ILE A 54 -12.92 -16.71 -8.93
N ILE A 55 -14.19 -17.12 -8.78
CA ILE A 55 -14.69 -18.39 -9.30
C ILE A 55 -14.78 -18.33 -10.83
N GLN A 56 -15.41 -17.29 -11.37
CA GLN A 56 -15.51 -17.12 -12.83
C GLN A 56 -14.12 -16.98 -13.50
N GLU A 57 -13.19 -16.28 -12.84
CA GLU A 57 -11.82 -16.16 -13.33
C GLU A 57 -11.08 -17.50 -13.33
N PHE A 58 -11.25 -18.30 -12.28
CA PHE A 58 -10.65 -19.64 -12.18
C PHE A 58 -11.19 -20.58 -13.26
N ASP A 59 -12.51 -20.59 -13.47
CA ASP A 59 -13.14 -21.41 -14.51
C ASP A 59 -12.67 -21.00 -15.92
N THR A 60 -12.53 -19.70 -16.15
CA THR A 60 -11.96 -19.17 -17.39
C THR A 60 -10.50 -19.63 -17.59
N LEU A 61 -9.69 -19.59 -16.53
CA LEU A 61 -8.31 -20.05 -16.57
C LEU A 61 -8.23 -21.55 -16.87
N LYS A 62 -9.06 -22.35 -16.18
CA LYS A 62 -9.12 -23.80 -16.34
C LYS A 62 -9.51 -24.19 -17.76
N SER A 63 -10.50 -23.50 -18.34
CA SER A 63 -10.92 -23.70 -19.73
C SER A 63 -9.77 -23.39 -20.72
N LYS A 64 -9.04 -22.29 -20.50
CA LYS A 64 -7.87 -21.93 -21.33
C LYS A 64 -6.75 -22.96 -21.23
N LEU A 65 -6.46 -23.48 -20.04
CA LEU A 65 -5.44 -24.51 -19.84
C LEU A 65 -5.83 -25.83 -20.53
N LYS A 66 -7.12 -26.21 -20.46
CA LYS A 66 -7.65 -27.38 -21.17
C LYS A 66 -7.55 -27.26 -22.69
N GLN A 67 -7.88 -26.10 -23.26
CA GLN A 67 -7.72 -25.83 -24.69
C GLN A 67 -6.25 -25.90 -25.15
N LYS A 68 -5.31 -25.60 -24.25
CA LYS A 68 -3.86 -25.71 -24.49
C LYS A 68 -3.30 -27.10 -24.21
N GLY A 69 -4.11 -28.07 -23.77
CA GLY A 69 -3.67 -29.43 -23.43
C GLY A 69 -2.73 -29.50 -22.22
N LEU A 70 -2.76 -28.49 -21.35
CA LEU A 70 -1.92 -28.42 -20.15
C LEU A 70 -2.56 -29.13 -18.95
N ILE A 71 -3.89 -29.32 -19.01
CA ILE A 71 -4.74 -30.08 -18.07
C ILE A 71 -5.92 -30.71 -18.81
#